data_AF-A0A5U9KZM2-F1
#
_entry.id   AF-A0A5U9KZM2-F1
#
_cell.length_a   1.000
_cell.length_b   1.000
_cell.length_c   1.000
_cell.angle_alpha   90.00
_cell.angle_beta   90.00
_cell.angle_gamma   90.00
#
_symmetry.space_group_name_H-M   'P 1'
#
loop_
_entity.id
_entity.type
_entity.pdbx_description
1 polymer ?
#
loop_
_entity_poly.entity_id
_entity_poly.type
_entity_poly.pdbx_seq_one_letter_code
_entity_poly.pdbx_strand_id
1 'polypeptide(L)'
;RRIDVGIAQVNLGWNGAFFHSYREALEPYTNLRAAAQILRHCYEMNPGSWLQAAGCYHHPAGGKPARTYRAIVQRKLATLDAAASDSLTSSHFSYPVPTVVSPATEETALLWAEPQTPGGQ
;
A
#
# COMPACT_ATOMS: atom_id res chain seq x y z
N ARG A 1 8.15 11.02 19.77
CA ARG A 1 7.24 9.90 19.41
C ARG A 1 6.25 10.23 18.27
N ARG A 2 6.39 11.34 17.53
CA ARG A 2 5.44 11.77 16.48
C ARG A 2 6.12 11.99 15.12
N ILE A 3 7.19 11.25 14.86
CA ILE A 3 7.96 11.41 13.63
C ILE A 3 7.73 10.14 12.83
N ASP A 4 7.15 10.32 11.65
CA ASP A 4 7.01 9.29 10.63
C ASP A 4 8.12 9.51 9.59
N VAL A 5 8.77 8.43 9.15
CA VAL A 5 9.97 8.53 8.31
C VAL A 5 9.90 7.64 7.08
N GLY A 6 10.50 8.12 5.99
CA GLY A 6 10.66 7.40 4.73
C GLY A 6 9.36 7.20 3.96
N ILE A 7 9.44 6.45 2.86
CA ILE A 7 8.35 6.28 1.89
C ILE A 7 7.12 5.57 2.49
N ALA A 8 7.31 4.67 3.44
CA ALA A 8 6.24 3.96 4.14
C ALA A 8 5.73 4.70 5.38
N GLN A 9 6.31 5.85 5.73
CA GLN A 9 5.90 6.67 6.88
C GLN A 9 5.89 5.88 8.20
N VAL A 10 6.99 5.15 8.48
CA VAL A 10 7.14 4.34 9.70
C VAL A 10 7.27 5.26 10.92
N ASN A 11 6.44 5.07 11.94
CA ASN A 11 6.52 5.87 13.17
C ASN A 11 7.71 5.46 14.06
N LEU A 12 8.67 6.36 14.22
CA LEU A 12 9.89 6.12 15.01
C LEU A 12 9.66 6.07 16.53
N GLY A 13 8.54 6.62 17.00
CA GLY A 13 8.17 6.56 18.41
C GLY A 13 7.81 5.14 18.88
N TRP A 14 7.32 4.30 17.97
CA TRP A 14 6.91 2.93 18.24
C TRP A 14 7.89 1.92 17.64
N ASN A 15 8.39 2.19 16.42
CA ASN A 15 9.15 1.23 15.62
C ASN A 15 10.60 1.63 15.40
N GLY A 16 11.15 2.54 16.22
CA GLY A 16 12.52 3.03 16.07
C GLY A 16 13.58 1.92 16.14
N ALA A 17 13.30 0.81 16.83
CA ALA A 17 14.21 -0.33 16.96
C ALA A 17 14.49 -1.08 15.64
N PHE A 18 13.70 -0.84 14.58
CA PHE A 18 13.97 -1.40 13.25
C PHE A 18 15.11 -0.69 12.53
N PHE A 19 15.63 0.41 13.06
CA PHE A 19 16.66 1.22 12.41
C PHE A 19 17.79 1.56 13.38
N HIS A 20 19.02 1.42 12.93
CA HIS A 20 20.24 1.85 13.61
C HIS A 20 20.41 3.37 13.56
N SER A 21 19.83 4.04 12.56
CA SER A 21 19.86 5.51 12.45
C SER A 21 18.67 6.08 11.66
N TYR A 22 18.44 7.39 11.78
CA TYR A 22 17.44 8.10 10.98
C TYR A 22 17.73 8.06 9.47
N ARG A 23 19.01 8.02 9.07
CA ARG A 23 19.41 7.96 7.66
C ARG A 23 19.04 6.62 7.04
N GLU A 24 19.25 5.53 7.77
CA GLU A 24 18.83 4.19 7.34
C GLU A 24 17.31 4.10 7.19
N ALA A 25 16.55 4.75 8.08
CA ALA A 25 15.10 4.78 7.97
C ALA A 25 14.57 5.56 6.75
N LEU A 26 15.42 6.37 6.10
CA LEU A 26 15.13 7.05 4.83
C LEU A 26 15.56 6.24 3.60
N GLU A 27 16.33 5.16 3.77
CA GLU A 27 16.69 4.27 2.66
C GLU A 27 15.42 3.50 2.22
N PRO A 28 14.99 3.62 0.96
CA PRO A 28 13.69 3.12 0.50
C PRO A 28 13.45 1.64 0.81
N TYR A 29 14.42 0.77 0.53
CA TYR A 29 14.25 -0.67 0.69
C TYR A 29 14.22 -1.09 2.16
N THR A 30 15.03 -0.47 3.00
CA THR A 30 15.07 -0.68 4.44
C THR A 30 13.79 -0.20 5.10
N ASN A 31 13.30 0.97 4.69
CA ASN A 31 12.03 1.52 5.16
C ASN A 31 10.85 0.61 4.77
N LEU A 32 10.79 0.14 3.53
CA LEU A 32 9.74 -0.77 3.06
C LEU A 32 9.82 -2.14 3.74
N ARG A 33 11.01 -2.67 3.97
CA ARG A 33 11.21 -3.95 4.69
C ARG A 33 10.70 -3.87 6.12
N ALA A 34 11.08 -2.82 6.84
CA ALA A 34 10.57 -2.58 8.19
C ALA A 34 9.05 -2.43 8.19
N ALA A 35 8.50 -1.66 7.25
CA ALA A 35 7.07 -1.47 7.13
C ALA A 35 6.31 -2.79 6.89
N ALA A 36 6.82 -3.65 6.00
CA ALA A 36 6.22 -4.96 5.72
C ALA A 36 6.23 -5.87 6.96
N GLN A 37 7.33 -5.89 7.72
CA GLN A 37 7.42 -6.66 8.97
C GLN A 37 6.42 -6.17 10.01
N ILE A 38 6.31 -4.85 10.20
CA ILE A 38 5.36 -4.25 11.16
C ILE A 38 3.91 -4.54 10.73
N LEU A 39 3.57 -4.36 9.45
CA LEU A 39 2.23 -4.66 8.92
C LEU A 39 1.87 -6.13 9.09
N ARG A 40 2.82 -7.04 8.82
CA ARG A 40 2.61 -8.48 8.98
C ARG A 40 2.34 -8.84 10.43
N HIS A 41 3.14 -8.33 11.36
CA HIS A 41 2.92 -8.52 12.79
C HIS A 41 1.55 -7.99 13.23
N CYS A 42 1.17 -6.80 12.77
CA CYS A 42 -0.15 -6.23 13.05
C CYS A 42 -1.31 -7.08 12.49
N TYR A 43 -1.13 -7.71 11.32
CA TYR A 43 -2.11 -8.63 10.76
C TYR A 43 -2.23 -9.92 11.59
N GLU A 44 -1.11 -10.46 12.07
CA GLU A 44 -1.10 -11.64 12.94
C GLU A 44 -1.78 -11.38 14.29
N MET A 45 -1.63 -10.17 14.84
CA MET A 45 -2.36 -9.73 16.04
C MET A 45 -3.85 -9.45 15.78
N ASN A 46 -4.26 -9.27 14.52
CA ASN A 46 -5.64 -8.98 14.13
C ASN A 46 -6.08 -9.94 13.00
N PRO A 47 -6.21 -11.25 13.29
CA PRO A 47 -6.32 -12.28 12.25
C PRO A 47 -7.40 -11.97 11.23
N GLY A 48 -7.04 -12.01 9.95
CA GLY A 48 -7.97 -11.88 8.84
C GLY A 48 -8.40 -10.45 8.49
N SER A 49 -7.86 -9.40 9.14
CA SER A 49 -8.27 -8.03 8.85
C SER A 49 -7.11 -7.09 8.56
N TRP A 50 -6.83 -6.88 7.27
CA TRP A 50 -5.88 -5.87 6.79
C TRP A 50 -6.27 -4.45 7.19
N LEU A 51 -7.57 -4.14 7.30
CA LEU A 51 -8.02 -2.85 7.84
C LEU A 51 -7.59 -2.69 9.30
N GLN A 52 -7.78 -3.71 10.15
CA GLN A 52 -7.30 -3.63 11.54
C GLN A 52 -5.77 -3.53 11.61
N ALA A 53 -5.06 -4.28 10.75
CA ALA A 53 -3.61 -4.21 10.65
C ALA A 53 -3.12 -2.80 10.30
N ALA A 54 -3.78 -2.10 9.38
CA ALA A 54 -3.44 -0.72 9.02
C ALA A 54 -3.64 0.26 10.19
N GLY A 55 -4.68 0.06 11.01
CA GLY A 55 -4.87 0.84 12.25
C GLY A 55 -3.76 0.59 13.27
N CYS A 56 -3.41 -0.67 13.49
CA CYS A 56 -2.31 -1.08 14.37
C CYS A 56 -0.96 -0.50 13.91
N TYR A 57 -0.68 -0.55 12.59
CA TYR A 57 0.57 -0.06 12.02
C TYR A 57 0.83 1.41 12.37
N HIS A 58 -0.18 2.28 12.23
CA HIS A 58 -0.04 3.70 12.54
C HIS A 58 -0.18 4.04 14.03
N HIS A 59 -0.91 3.22 14.79
CA HIS A 59 -1.12 3.47 16.21
C HIS A 59 -1.31 2.15 16.98
N PRO A 60 -0.22 1.46 17.37
CA PRO A 60 -0.28 0.10 17.92
C PRO A 60 -1.02 0.03 19.27
N ALA A 61 -1.06 1.13 20.03
CA ALA A 61 -1.88 1.22 21.25
C ALA A 61 -3.40 1.29 20.98
N GLY A 62 -3.83 1.27 19.71
CA GLY A 62 -5.24 1.28 19.34
C GLY A 62 -5.96 2.60 19.60
N GLY A 63 -7.22 2.53 20.02
CA GLY A 63 -8.01 3.70 20.42
C GLY A 63 -8.51 4.57 19.25
N LYS A 64 -8.86 5.83 19.57
CA LYS A 64 -9.40 6.79 18.59
C LYS A 64 -8.46 6.98 17.38
N PRO A 65 -7.13 7.15 17.54
CA PRO A 65 -6.23 7.34 16.40
C PRO A 65 -6.23 6.16 15.42
N ALA A 66 -6.15 4.92 15.93
CA ALA A 66 -6.21 3.73 15.09
C ALA A 66 -7.54 3.64 14.33
N ARG A 67 -8.69 3.94 14.98
CA ARG A 67 -10.00 3.97 14.32
C ARG A 67 -10.08 5.04 13.23
N THR A 68 -9.56 6.23 13.49
CA THR A 68 -9.50 7.31 12.50
C THR A 68 -8.68 6.88 11.29
N TYR A 69 -7.51 6.29 11.50
CA TYR A 69 -6.65 5.85 10.41
C TYR A 69 -7.31 4.74 9.57
N ARG A 70 -7.93 3.75 10.23
CA ARG A 70 -8.74 2.72 9.57
C ARG A 70 -9.81 3.29 8.65
N ALA A 71 -10.55 4.30 9.12
CA ALA A 71 -11.60 4.94 8.34
C ALA A 71 -11.03 5.68 7.11
N ILE A 72 -9.85 6.28 7.24
CA ILE A 72 -9.15 6.91 6.10
C ILE A 72 -8.76 5.86 5.07
N VAL A 73 -8.14 4.76 5.49
CA VAL A 73 -7.75 3.65 4.59
C VAL A 73 -8.97 3.05 3.91
N GLN A 74 -10.03 2.75 4.67
CA GLN A 74 -11.27 2.20 4.13
C GLN A 74 -11.88 3.13 3.05
N ARG A 75 -11.90 4.44 3.30
CA ARG A 75 -12.39 5.41 2.32
C ARG A 75 -11.54 5.41 1.04
N LYS A 76 -10.20 5.35 1.17
CA LYS A 76 -9.30 5.28 0.01
C LYS A 76 -9.49 3.99 -0.78
N LEU A 77 -9.62 2.84 -0.11
CA LEU A 77 -9.88 1.57 -0.80
C LEU A 77 -11.19 1.60 -1.59
N ALA A 78 -12.25 2.15 -1.01
CA ALA A 78 -13.53 2.30 -1.70
C ALA A 78 -13.42 3.14 -2.99
N THR A 79 -12.50 4.12 -3.07
CA THR A 79 -12.26 4.88 -4.31
C THR A 79 -11.59 4.05 -5.40
N LEU A 80 -10.78 3.06 -5.03
CA LEU A 80 -10.16 2.13 -5.98
C LEU A 80 -11.19 1.14 -6.53
N ASP A 81 -12.06 0.62 -5.66
CA ASP A 81 -13.14 -0.29 -6.07
C ASP A 81 -14.12 0.40 -7.04
N ALA A 82 -14.45 1.67 -6.79
CA ALA A 82 -15.28 2.46 -7.68
C ALA A 82 -14.61 2.72 -9.04
N ALA A 83 -13.34 3.13 -9.05
CA ALA A 83 -12.59 3.34 -10.28
C ALA A 83 -12.42 2.06 -11.12
N ALA A 84 -12.24 0.91 -10.48
CA ALA A 84 -12.19 -0.39 -11.15
C ALA A 84 -13.55 -0.74 -11.77
N SER A 85 -14.65 -0.45 -11.07
CA SER A 85 -16.01 -0.68 -11.56
C SER A 85 -16.37 0.21 -12.76
N ASP A 86 -15.94 1.47 -12.76
CA ASP A 86 -16.12 2.40 -13.89
C ASP A 86 -15.28 1.98 -15.12
N SER A 87 -14.09 1.42 -14.91
CA SER A 87 -13.23 0.93 -15.99
C SER A 87 -13.82 -0.31 -16.69
N LEU A 88 -14.47 -1.19 -15.92
CA LEU A 88 -15.14 -2.38 -16.46
C LEU A 88 -16.41 -2.04 -17.26
N THR A 89 -17.11 -0.95 -16.90
CA THR A 89 -18.32 -0.51 -17.62
C THR A 89 -17.99 0.31 -18.88
N SER A 90 -16.89 1.07 -18.88
CA SER A 90 -16.43 1.81 -20.07
C SER A 90 -15.93 0.91 -21.20
N SER A 91 -15.58 -0.35 -20.90
CA SER A 91 -15.13 -1.34 -21.87
C SER A 91 -16.26 -1.92 -22.75
N HIS A 92 -17.54 -1.60 -22.48
CA HIS A 92 -18.68 -1.95 -23.33
C HIS A 92 -18.86 -0.97 -24.51
N PHE A 93 -17.80 -0.72 -25.28
CA PHE A 93 -17.95 -0.09 -26.60
C PHE A 93 -18.47 -1.16 -27.57
N SER A 94 -19.65 -0.93 -28.15
CA SER A 94 -20.25 -1.82 -29.15
C SER A 94 -19.33 -1.94 -30.36
N TYR A 95 -18.66 -3.09 -30.50
CA TYR A 95 -18.02 -3.46 -31.76
C TYR A 95 -19.06 -4.16 -32.65
N PRO A 96 -19.29 -3.71 -33.90
CA PRO A 96 -19.93 -4.56 -34.89
C PRO A 96 -19.00 -5.74 -35.16
N VAL A 97 -19.55 -6.95 -35.08
CA VAL A 97 -18.86 -8.24 -35.23
C VAL A 97 -17.80 -8.22 -36.35
N PRO A 98 -16.52 -8.49 -36.05
CA PRO A 98 -15.60 -9.07 -37.01
C PRO A 98 -15.19 -10.47 -36.55
N THR A 99 -15.14 -11.36 -37.52
CA THR A 99 -14.78 -12.77 -37.45
C THR A 99 -13.48 -13.03 -36.66
N VAL A 100 -13.62 -13.86 -35.62
CA VAL A 100 -12.67 -14.82 -35.02
C VAL A 100 -11.17 -14.54 -35.21
N VAL A 101 -10.54 -13.92 -34.21
CA VAL A 101 -9.20 -14.30 -33.71
C VAL A 101 -9.20 -14.05 -32.19
N SER A 102 -8.90 -15.09 -31.41
CA SER A 102 -8.88 -15.06 -29.94
C SER A 102 -7.89 -14.01 -29.39
N PRO A 103 -8.26 -13.19 -28.38
CA PRO A 103 -7.28 -12.47 -27.60
C PRO A 103 -6.80 -13.35 -26.44
N ALA A 104 -5.48 -13.45 -26.29
CA ALA A 104 -4.85 -13.92 -25.08
C ALA A 104 -5.19 -12.95 -23.94
N THR A 105 -5.51 -13.52 -22.78
CA THR A 105 -5.85 -12.81 -21.55
C THR A 105 -4.69 -11.91 -21.14
N GLU A 106 -4.82 -10.59 -21.31
CA GLU A 106 -3.91 -9.62 -20.67
C GLU A 106 -4.30 -9.50 -19.21
N GLU A 107 -3.61 -10.26 -18.36
CA GLU A 107 -3.59 -10.05 -16.93
C GLU A 107 -2.90 -8.71 -16.65
N THR A 108 -3.63 -7.76 -16.07
CA THR A 108 -3.09 -6.45 -15.67
C THR A 108 -2.10 -6.64 -14.52
N ALA A 109 -0.88 -7.09 -14.84
CA ALA A 109 0.21 -7.17 -13.89
C ALA A 109 0.63 -5.74 -13.55
N LEU A 110 0.38 -5.33 -12.30
CA LEU A 110 0.98 -4.12 -11.74
C LEU A 110 2.50 -4.33 -11.69
N LEU A 111 3.19 -3.85 -12.72
CA LEU A 111 4.64 -3.88 -12.82
C LEU A 111 5.22 -2.73 -11.99
N TRP A 112 6.01 -3.09 -10.99
CA TRP A 112 6.81 -2.14 -10.24
C TRP A 112 7.88 -1.55 -11.16
N ALA A 113 7.86 -0.22 -11.35
CA ALA A 113 8.90 0.50 -12.08
C ALA A 113 9.93 1.03 -11.09
N GLU A 114 11.19 0.62 -11.24
CA GLU A 114 12.29 1.13 -10.44
C GLU A 114 12.63 2.56 -10.88
N PRO A 115 12.74 3.53 -9.94
CA PRO A 115 13.04 4.91 -10.29
C PRO A 115 14.44 5.02 -10.89
N GLN A 116 14.49 5.46 -12.15
CA GLN A 116 15.75 5.72 -12.85
C GLN A 116 16.45 6.92 -12.19
N THR A 117 17.64 6.71 -11.64
CA THR A 117 18.48 7.81 -11.17
C THR A 117 19.13 8.48 -12.39
N PRO A 118 18.95 9.81 -12.61
CA PRO A 118 19.73 10.52 -13.60
C PRO A 118 21.20 10.44 -13.19
N GLY A 119 22.04 10.01 -14.14
CA GLY A 119 23.41 9.57 -13.90
C GLY A 119 24.24 10.43 -12.94
N GLY A 120 24.91 9.75 -12.02
CA GLY A 120 26.07 10.30 -11.32
C GLY A 120 27.23 10.42 -12.31
N GLN A 121 27.65 11.67 -12.53
CA GLN A 121 29.04 12.02 -12.83
C GLN A 121 29.57 12.84 -11.65
#